data_AF-A0A8H7NJ79-F1
#
_entry.id   AF-A0A8H7NJ79-F1
#
_cell.length_a   1.000
_cell.length_b   1.000
_cell.length_c   1.000
_cell.angle_alpha   90.00
_cell.angle_beta   90.00
_cell.angle_gamma   90.00
#
_symmetry.space_group_name_H-M   'P 1'
#
loop_
_entity.id
_entity.type
_entity.pdbx_description
1 polymer ?
#
loop_
_entity_poly.entity_id
_entity_poly.type
_entity_poly.pdbx_seq_one_letter_code
_entity_poly.pdbx_strand_id
1 'polypeptide(L)'
;MTSPNEEEREIRTSETESTDLSLPSIRSSPYLVDHHTGLEESAPAPTLSNTSRVSLEEVTCVVGDRAAQEAVPLSIELDSTGPHNKRIASESVQERKDPKNIGFYPVCKAWVFEIVSIILGILMFLAITVAFIQLNGKSLPNWPLAITLNTLVAFLTISSKAALTVPVSVAISQAQWNWFQQERPLYDFHIFDQASRGAWGSLVFLKRIHFKHFASIGAFLMVVSLFTSPITQLAISYPIRSIVVEGIANVGTVPLIFFTRESFHLSVMRALVLSTALDTDQFSTPIEPKGASCSTGNCTFDTYASLGVCLKTANISSQLHIEQLQDDEPTGIGLYDAWPKFPVIFPGAGEVWKASIPGGPVLVSQTGFASVLAMLNRSESIGFPISGDLMQTKILSLVLISTKPIIPSNLFENGTQPNMDMILKATNGFQFEALELFFHLCIQTYNTTVRMGKETTRVEQSASQPLSKEPGAFLDLVCSSLVIEQGRDCRVNKSRYNETMYLKAPFINSHGTNSSMDNKQFGIDYQSIETMGEDMAVSLQGYTGRYYNPQADHSGTINLGKEFQYHIYTDALFSKESLGNKSERDNRVLNVFTNVATVLSS
;
A
#
# COMPACT_ATOMS: atom_id res chain seq x y z
N MET A 1 -69.13 63.88 10.20
CA MET A 1 -69.75 62.55 10.30
C MET A 1 -68.75 61.55 9.74
N THR A 2 -68.18 60.57 10.42
CA THR A 2 -68.17 60.15 11.84
C THR A 2 -67.27 58.89 11.82
N SER A 3 -66.18 58.89 12.58
CA SER A 3 -65.57 57.64 13.09
C SER A 3 -66.37 57.21 14.34
N PRO A 4 -66.31 55.96 14.86
CA PRO A 4 -65.08 55.43 15.50
C PRO A 4 -64.84 53.89 15.41
N ASN A 5 -63.64 53.48 15.90
CA ASN A 5 -63.24 52.36 16.80
C ASN A 5 -64.15 51.11 16.96
N GLU A 6 -63.69 49.92 17.37
CA GLU A 6 -62.66 49.46 18.34
C GLU A 6 -62.20 48.02 17.89
N GLU A 7 -61.17 47.33 18.38
CA GLU A 7 -60.70 47.09 19.76
C GLU A 7 -59.23 46.60 19.77
N GLU A 8 -58.54 46.78 20.90
CA GLU A 8 -57.10 46.52 21.11
C GLU A 8 -56.89 45.65 22.37
N ARG A 9 -56.16 44.52 22.29
CA ARG A 9 -55.50 43.92 23.47
C ARG A 9 -54.30 43.02 23.17
N GLU A 10 -53.41 43.00 24.15
CA GLU A 10 -52.02 42.54 24.17
C GLU A 10 -51.78 41.24 24.98
N ILE A 11 -50.58 40.66 24.83
CA ILE A 11 -49.73 40.03 25.88
C ILE A 11 -49.89 38.52 26.29
N ARG A 12 -48.80 37.77 25.97
CA ARG A 12 -48.03 36.75 26.74
C ARG A 12 -48.47 35.28 27.00
N THR A 13 -47.48 34.39 26.77
CA THR A 13 -46.96 33.23 27.55
C THR A 13 -47.92 32.49 28.51
N SER A 14 -48.01 31.17 28.58
CA SER A 14 -47.03 30.09 28.27
C SER A 14 -47.77 28.74 27.97
N GLU A 15 -47.23 27.49 27.95
CA GLU A 15 -45.90 26.94 28.32
C GLU A 15 -45.54 25.64 27.53
N THR A 16 -44.90 24.68 28.19
CA THR A 16 -44.39 23.35 27.79
C THR A 16 -45.42 22.29 27.38
N GLU A 17 -45.08 21.43 26.40
CA GLU A 17 -44.81 20.01 26.68
C GLU A 17 -43.92 19.35 25.59
N SER A 18 -43.06 18.43 26.02
CA SER A 18 -42.05 17.74 25.21
C SER A 18 -42.29 16.23 25.25
N THR A 19 -42.08 15.51 24.14
CA THR A 19 -41.73 14.08 24.20
C THR A 19 -40.98 13.61 22.95
N ASP A 20 -39.91 12.86 23.16
CA ASP A 20 -38.94 12.42 22.15
C ASP A 20 -39.40 11.24 21.28
N LEU A 21 -38.78 11.08 20.09
CA LEU A 21 -38.27 9.76 19.66
C LEU A 21 -37.10 9.84 18.63
N SER A 22 -35.88 9.95 19.17
CA SER A 22 -34.60 9.36 18.69
C SER A 22 -34.26 9.24 17.18
N LEU A 23 -33.16 9.89 16.77
CA LEU A 23 -32.26 9.43 15.69
C LEU A 23 -31.14 8.51 16.24
N PRO A 24 -30.53 7.61 15.43
CA PRO A 24 -29.37 6.82 15.82
C PRO A 24 -28.04 7.59 15.73
N SER A 25 -27.17 7.37 16.70
CA SER A 25 -25.82 7.98 16.79
C SER A 25 -24.73 7.03 16.28
N ILE A 26 -23.77 7.55 15.50
CA ILE A 26 -22.59 6.82 15.02
C ILE A 26 -21.37 7.22 15.84
N ARG A 27 -20.63 6.22 16.34
CA ARG A 27 -19.58 6.36 17.35
C ARG A 27 -18.18 6.41 16.71
N SER A 28 -17.52 7.57 16.74
CA SER A 28 -16.10 7.72 16.37
C SER A 28 -15.19 7.59 17.60
N SER A 29 -14.11 6.81 17.48
CA SER A 29 -13.10 6.65 18.53
C SER A 29 -11.81 7.40 18.16
N PRO A 30 -11.19 8.18 19.07
CA PRO A 30 -9.94 8.86 18.80
C PRO A 30 -8.72 7.98 19.12
N TYR A 31 -7.71 8.01 18.25
CA TYR A 31 -6.36 7.59 18.61
C TYR A 31 -5.51 8.83 18.88
N LEU A 32 -5.02 8.96 20.11
CA LEU A 32 -4.06 9.97 20.52
C LEU A 32 -2.65 9.36 20.42
N VAL A 33 -1.68 10.13 19.94
CA VAL A 33 -0.26 9.76 19.90
C VAL A 33 0.49 10.70 20.83
N ASP A 34 1.06 10.17 21.90
CA ASP A 34 1.95 10.91 22.80
C ASP A 34 3.38 10.35 22.74
N HIS A 35 4.33 11.25 22.56
CA HIS A 35 5.74 11.01 22.89
C HIS A 35 5.93 11.13 24.40
N HIS A 36 6.78 10.30 25.03
CA HIS A 36 7.79 10.80 25.98
C HIS A 36 8.85 9.74 26.37
N THR A 37 10.11 10.13 26.16
CA THR A 37 11.30 9.98 27.04
C THR A 37 11.38 8.87 28.10
N GLY A 38 12.49 8.13 28.10
CA GLY A 38 12.86 7.23 29.21
C GLY A 38 13.75 7.89 30.27
N LEU A 39 13.74 7.31 31.48
CA LEU A 39 14.74 7.43 32.56
C LEU A 39 14.54 6.25 33.54
N GLU A 40 15.58 5.93 34.31
CA GLU A 40 15.65 4.77 35.23
C GLU A 40 14.86 4.98 36.55
N GLU A 41 14.28 3.92 37.13
CA GLU A 41 14.47 3.58 38.56
C GLU A 41 14.04 2.14 38.91
N SER A 42 14.27 1.71 40.16
CA SER A 42 14.54 0.31 40.55
C SER A 42 13.57 -0.35 41.55
N ALA A 43 13.38 -1.68 41.40
CA ALA A 43 12.97 -2.66 42.45
C ALA A 43 11.55 -2.49 43.08
N PRO A 44 10.99 -3.46 43.85
CA PRO A 44 11.54 -4.73 44.36
C PRO A 44 10.69 -6.01 44.09
N ALA A 45 11.13 -7.15 44.63
CA ALA A 45 10.47 -8.46 44.52
C ALA A 45 9.36 -8.71 45.57
N PRO A 46 8.35 -9.55 45.28
CA PRO A 46 7.40 -10.07 46.27
C PRO A 46 7.72 -11.50 46.76
N THR A 47 7.29 -11.79 47.98
CA THR A 47 7.58 -13.02 48.76
C THR A 47 6.58 -14.16 48.55
N LEU A 48 7.03 -15.38 48.90
CA LEU A 48 6.25 -16.63 48.99
C LEU A 48 5.00 -16.52 49.87
N SER A 49 3.92 -17.20 49.48
CA SER A 49 3.12 -18.02 50.41
C SER A 49 2.39 -19.19 49.71
N ASN A 50 2.10 -20.24 50.49
CA ASN A 50 1.54 -21.56 50.17
C ASN A 50 0.38 -21.59 49.13
N THR A 51 0.06 -22.72 48.46
CA THR A 51 -0.24 -24.04 49.07
C THR A 51 -0.27 -25.20 48.06
N SER A 52 -0.24 -26.45 48.58
CA SER A 52 -0.75 -27.70 47.98
C SER A 52 0.17 -28.50 47.05
N ARG A 53 0.82 -29.53 47.63
CA ARG A 53 1.31 -30.71 46.89
C ARG A 53 0.14 -31.53 46.35
N VAL A 54 0.19 -31.91 45.08
CA VAL A 54 -0.50 -33.09 44.51
C VAL A 54 0.51 -33.86 43.66
N SER A 55 0.40 -35.19 43.70
CA SER A 55 1.38 -36.16 43.21
C SER A 55 1.57 -36.15 41.69
N LEU A 56 2.81 -36.33 41.21
CA LEU A 56 3.05 -36.93 39.90
C LEU A 56 3.05 -38.46 40.05
N GLU A 57 2.21 -39.16 39.29
CA GLU A 57 2.36 -40.60 39.06
C GLU A 57 3.41 -40.86 37.98
N GLU A 58 4.54 -41.45 38.35
CA GLU A 58 5.44 -42.08 37.39
C GLU A 58 4.85 -43.42 36.95
N VAL A 59 4.39 -43.50 35.70
CA VAL A 59 4.01 -44.79 35.09
C VAL A 59 5.27 -45.49 34.57
N THR A 60 5.99 -46.16 35.48
CA THR A 60 7.05 -47.11 35.12
C THR A 60 6.45 -48.48 34.77
N CYS A 61 6.53 -48.89 33.50
CA CYS A 61 6.14 -50.24 33.10
C CYS A 61 7.25 -51.26 33.40
N VAL A 62 6.95 -52.17 34.33
CA VAL A 62 7.83 -53.26 34.76
C VAL A 62 8.09 -54.23 33.61
N VAL A 63 9.37 -54.45 33.28
CA VAL A 63 9.81 -55.61 32.49
C VAL A 63 10.02 -56.78 33.45
N GLY A 64 9.28 -57.87 33.26
CA GLY A 64 9.38 -59.05 34.11
C GLY A 64 10.50 -59.99 33.66
N ASP A 65 11.61 -59.99 34.39
CA ASP A 65 12.69 -60.96 34.21
C ASP A 65 12.28 -62.38 34.58
N ARG A 66 12.80 -63.37 33.83
CA ARG A 66 12.88 -64.76 34.28
C ARG A 66 14.25 -65.38 33.98
N ALA A 67 14.87 -65.84 35.06
CA ALA A 67 15.92 -66.85 35.12
C ALA A 67 17.29 -66.49 34.49
N ALA A 68 18.09 -65.73 35.24
CA ALA A 68 19.53 -65.98 35.33
C ALA A 68 19.82 -66.78 36.61
N GLN A 69 20.59 -67.86 36.50
CA GLN A 69 20.91 -68.76 37.62
C GLN A 69 22.04 -68.21 38.51
N GLU A 70 22.05 -68.64 39.76
CA GLU A 70 22.86 -68.08 40.84
C GLU A 70 24.38 -68.18 40.57
N ALA A 71 25.07 -67.07 40.82
CA ALA A 71 26.49 -67.05 41.15
C ALA A 71 26.64 -66.36 42.51
N VAL A 72 26.94 -67.12 43.56
CA VAL A 72 27.14 -66.59 44.91
C VAL A 72 28.53 -65.94 45.01
N PRO A 73 28.65 -64.64 45.35
CA PRO A 73 29.93 -64.03 45.65
C PRO A 73 30.38 -64.36 47.08
N LEU A 74 31.68 -64.63 47.23
CA LEU A 74 32.31 -64.94 48.51
C LEU A 74 32.65 -63.63 49.26
N SER A 75 31.87 -63.26 50.28
CA SER A 75 32.19 -62.15 51.18
C SER A 75 32.82 -62.67 52.48
N ILE A 76 34.07 -62.28 52.73
CA ILE A 76 34.76 -62.51 54.01
C ILE A 76 34.45 -61.33 54.93
N GLU A 77 33.80 -61.58 56.06
CA GLU A 77 33.82 -60.67 57.21
C GLU A 77 34.29 -61.43 58.45
N LEU A 78 35.26 -60.86 59.16
CA LEU A 78 35.63 -61.29 60.49
C LEU A 78 34.54 -60.80 61.44
N ASP A 79 33.80 -61.72 62.07
CA ASP A 79 33.14 -61.41 63.33
C ASP A 79 33.96 -61.98 64.50
N SER A 80 33.95 -61.24 65.61
CA SER A 80 34.73 -61.55 66.79
C SER A 80 33.87 -62.26 67.84
N THR A 81 34.47 -63.23 68.53
CA THR A 81 34.00 -63.95 69.73
C THR A 81 33.03 -65.14 69.56
N GLY A 82 33.36 -66.26 70.22
CA GLY A 82 32.40 -67.32 70.58
C GLY A 82 32.40 -68.60 69.73
N PRO A 83 33.01 -69.72 70.17
CA PRO A 83 33.00 -70.99 69.44
C PRO A 83 31.88 -71.95 69.88
N HIS A 84 31.23 -72.69 68.96
CA HIS A 84 30.89 -74.12 69.16
C HIS A 84 30.33 -74.85 67.90
N ASN A 85 31.23 -75.43 67.12
CA ASN A 85 31.25 -76.86 66.69
C ASN A 85 29.92 -77.66 66.56
N LYS A 86 29.50 -77.98 65.31
CA LYS A 86 28.94 -79.27 64.78
C LYS A 86 28.21 -79.00 63.44
N ARG A 87 27.92 -79.95 62.53
CA ARG A 87 28.49 -81.23 62.06
C ARG A 87 27.48 -81.78 61.03
N ILE A 88 27.89 -81.90 59.76
CA ILE A 88 27.44 -82.83 58.69
C ILE A 88 25.99 -83.38 58.75
N ALA A 89 25.23 -83.15 57.66
CA ALA A 89 24.28 -84.12 57.11
C ALA A 89 24.33 -84.08 55.57
N SER A 90 24.23 -85.24 54.93
CA SER A 90 24.35 -85.46 53.49
C SER A 90 23.06 -86.03 52.92
N GLU A 91 22.63 -85.63 51.72
CA GLU A 91 21.61 -86.41 51.00
C GLU A 91 21.74 -86.32 49.46
N SER A 92 21.00 -87.20 48.78
CA SER A 92 21.40 -87.89 47.55
C SER A 92 21.16 -87.18 46.20
N VAL A 93 22.00 -87.54 45.23
CA VAL A 93 21.77 -87.31 43.78
C VAL A 93 20.61 -88.17 43.29
N GLN A 94 19.73 -87.61 42.45
CA GLN A 94 18.61 -88.32 41.84
C GLN A 94 18.59 -88.12 40.32
N GLU A 95 18.33 -89.21 39.58
CA GLU A 95 18.46 -89.27 38.12
C GLU A 95 17.54 -88.30 37.35
N ARG A 96 18.10 -87.66 36.32
CA ARG A 96 17.37 -86.81 35.38
C ARG A 96 16.72 -87.67 34.28
N LYS A 97 15.40 -87.80 34.30
CA LYS A 97 14.63 -88.36 33.18
C LYS A 97 14.66 -87.44 31.95
N ASP A 98 14.72 -88.04 30.76
CA ASP A 98 14.67 -87.32 29.48
C ASP A 98 13.35 -86.54 29.28
N PRO A 99 13.40 -85.28 28.82
CA PRO A 99 12.19 -84.52 28.47
C PRO A 99 11.70 -84.89 27.06
N LYS A 100 10.84 -85.91 26.95
CA LYS A 100 9.99 -86.09 25.77
C LYS A 100 8.79 -85.14 25.82
N ASN A 101 8.93 -83.97 25.20
CA ASN A 101 7.88 -83.27 24.42
C ASN A 101 8.37 -81.88 23.99
N ILE A 102 8.84 -81.76 22.74
CA ILE A 102 9.00 -80.45 22.09
C ILE A 102 7.61 -80.05 21.56
N GLY A 103 6.84 -79.38 22.42
CA GLY A 103 5.59 -78.75 22.01
C GLY A 103 5.87 -77.61 21.04
N PHE A 104 5.14 -77.56 19.93
CA PHE A 104 5.24 -76.48 18.95
C PHE A 104 4.63 -75.20 19.53
N TYR A 105 5.44 -74.40 20.24
CA TYR A 105 5.02 -73.06 20.67
C TYR A 105 4.67 -72.26 19.41
N PRO A 106 3.44 -71.70 19.30
CA PRO A 106 3.04 -71.02 18.08
C PRO A 106 3.93 -69.80 17.88
N VAL A 107 4.68 -69.78 16.77
CA VAL A 107 5.63 -68.72 16.40
C VAL A 107 5.02 -67.32 16.56
N CYS A 108 3.73 -67.18 16.27
CA CYS A 108 2.96 -65.95 16.45
C CYS A 108 3.05 -65.34 17.87
N LYS A 109 3.23 -66.12 18.94
CA LYS A 109 3.41 -65.58 20.31
C LYS A 109 4.78 -64.94 20.56
N ALA A 110 5.81 -65.34 19.79
CA ALA A 110 7.16 -64.79 19.95
C ALA A 110 7.36 -63.45 19.23
N TRP A 111 6.51 -63.13 18.24
CA TRP A 111 6.64 -61.95 17.37
C TRP A 111 5.45 -60.97 17.47
N VAL A 112 4.63 -61.05 18.52
CA VAL A 112 3.41 -60.22 18.67
C VAL A 112 3.77 -58.74 18.68
N PHE A 113 4.84 -58.36 19.39
CA PHE A 113 5.22 -56.97 19.59
C PHE A 113 5.68 -56.32 18.28
N GLU A 114 6.46 -57.04 17.48
CA GLU A 114 6.92 -56.63 16.16
C GLU A 114 5.75 -56.51 15.18
N ILE A 115 4.83 -57.48 15.17
CA ILE A 115 3.63 -57.46 14.30
C ILE A 115 2.73 -56.27 14.64
N VAL A 116 2.47 -56.02 15.93
CA VAL A 116 1.69 -54.84 16.38
C VAL A 116 2.39 -53.54 16.00
N SER A 117 3.72 -53.46 16.17
CA SER A 117 4.51 -52.28 15.80
C SER A 117 4.47 -52.00 14.29
N ILE A 118 4.55 -53.05 13.45
CA ILE A 118 4.39 -52.93 11.99
C ILE A 118 3.00 -52.42 11.62
N ILE A 119 1.93 -53.01 12.19
CA ILE A 119 0.55 -52.61 11.92
C ILE A 119 0.33 -51.14 12.31
N LEU A 120 0.76 -50.72 13.51
CA LEU A 120 0.65 -49.33 13.96
C LEU A 120 1.43 -48.37 13.04
N GLY A 121 2.65 -48.75 12.64
CA GLY A 121 3.47 -47.97 11.72
C GLY A 121 2.81 -47.73 10.35
N ILE A 122 2.21 -48.78 9.79
CA ILE A 122 1.45 -48.74 8.53
C ILE A 122 0.18 -47.89 8.67
N LEU A 123 -0.58 -48.04 9.75
CA LEU A 123 -1.79 -47.25 10.00
C LEU A 123 -1.48 -45.75 10.09
N MET A 124 -0.42 -45.37 10.80
CA MET A 124 0.03 -43.97 10.88
C MET A 124 0.50 -43.43 9.51
N PHE A 125 1.19 -44.24 8.70
CA PHE A 125 1.59 -43.86 7.34
C PHE A 125 0.38 -43.67 6.40
N LEU A 126 -0.62 -44.55 6.50
CA LEU A 126 -1.87 -44.44 5.76
C LEU A 126 -2.64 -43.16 6.17
N ALA A 127 -2.66 -42.82 7.46
CA ALA A 127 -3.28 -41.59 7.96
C ALA A 127 -2.63 -40.32 7.37
N ILE A 128 -1.29 -40.27 7.27
CA ILE A 128 -0.56 -39.16 6.60
C ILE A 128 -1.00 -39.07 5.12
N THR A 129 -1.03 -40.20 4.43
CA THR A 129 -1.40 -40.27 3.01
C THR A 129 -2.83 -39.77 2.77
N VAL A 130 -3.79 -40.21 3.61
CA VAL A 130 -5.19 -39.75 3.56
C VAL A 130 -5.30 -38.26 3.87
N ALA A 131 -4.57 -37.75 4.85
CA ALA A 131 -4.57 -36.32 5.18
C ALA A 131 -4.09 -35.46 4.00
N PHE A 132 -3.01 -35.86 3.31
CA PHE A 132 -2.55 -35.18 2.10
C PHE A 132 -3.58 -35.25 0.96
N ILE A 133 -4.17 -36.42 0.68
CA ILE A 133 -5.19 -36.54 -0.38
C ILE A 133 -6.43 -35.67 -0.08
N GLN A 134 -6.91 -35.66 1.17
CA GLN A 134 -8.12 -34.91 1.52
C GLN A 134 -7.93 -33.40 1.53
N LEU A 135 -6.73 -32.90 1.85
CA LEU A 135 -6.43 -31.47 1.97
C LEU A 135 -5.77 -30.86 0.72
N ASN A 136 -5.25 -31.67 -0.20
CA ASN A 136 -4.66 -31.18 -1.44
C ASN A 136 -5.67 -30.34 -2.25
N GLY A 137 -5.29 -29.11 -2.57
CA GLY A 137 -6.09 -28.18 -3.38
C GLY A 137 -7.31 -27.58 -2.67
N LYS A 138 -7.54 -27.85 -1.38
CA LYS A 138 -8.66 -27.27 -0.60
C LYS A 138 -8.18 -26.15 0.33
N SER A 139 -9.11 -25.27 0.70
CA SER A 139 -8.89 -24.28 1.76
C SER A 139 -8.56 -24.97 3.08
N LEU A 140 -7.65 -24.38 3.85
CA LEU A 140 -7.26 -24.91 5.16
C LEU A 140 -8.49 -24.86 6.10
N PRO A 141 -8.95 -25.99 6.66
CA PRO A 141 -10.07 -25.98 7.59
C PRO A 141 -9.69 -25.31 8.92
N ASN A 142 -10.61 -24.55 9.49
CA ASN A 142 -10.45 -23.90 10.79
C ASN A 142 -10.53 -24.94 11.91
N TRP A 143 -9.39 -25.50 12.32
CA TRP A 143 -9.33 -26.50 13.40
C TRP A 143 -9.63 -25.87 14.77
N PRO A 144 -10.58 -26.42 15.57
CA PRO A 144 -10.99 -25.84 16.85
C PRO A 144 -9.92 -25.91 17.96
N LEU A 145 -8.80 -26.59 17.71
CA LEU A 145 -7.71 -26.82 18.67
C LEU A 145 -6.42 -26.06 18.34
N ALA A 146 -6.44 -25.15 17.36
CA ALA A 146 -5.27 -24.40 16.86
C ALA A 146 -4.08 -25.27 16.36
N ILE A 147 -4.27 -26.58 16.20
CA ILE A 147 -3.26 -27.51 15.69
C ILE A 147 -3.06 -27.25 14.19
N THR A 148 -1.82 -26.96 13.77
CA THR A 148 -1.48 -26.80 12.36
C THR A 148 -1.38 -28.15 11.65
N LEU A 149 -1.63 -28.19 10.34
CA LEU A 149 -1.42 -29.40 9.53
C LEU A 149 0.02 -29.92 9.64
N ASN A 150 1.01 -29.02 9.70
CA ASN A 150 2.41 -29.38 9.92
C ASN A 150 2.62 -30.10 11.25
N THR A 151 2.00 -29.63 12.34
CA THR A 151 2.05 -30.28 13.66
C THR A 151 1.46 -31.70 13.62
N LEU A 152 0.30 -31.88 12.97
CA LEU A 152 -0.36 -33.18 12.81
C LEU A 152 0.52 -34.17 12.01
N VAL A 153 1.02 -33.73 10.85
CA VAL A 153 1.87 -34.57 9.98
C VAL A 153 3.20 -34.91 10.65
N ALA A 154 3.82 -33.96 11.37
CA ALA A 154 5.04 -34.21 12.13
C ALA A 154 4.82 -35.26 13.23
N PHE A 155 3.74 -35.15 14.00
CA PHE A 155 3.39 -36.14 15.03
C PHE A 155 3.19 -37.54 14.43
N LEU A 156 2.34 -37.68 13.40
CA LEU A 156 2.09 -38.96 12.73
C LEU A 156 3.38 -39.55 12.11
N THR A 157 4.26 -38.71 11.55
CA THR A 157 5.55 -39.14 10.99
C THR A 157 6.47 -39.70 12.08
N ILE A 158 6.55 -39.02 13.23
CA ILE A 158 7.38 -39.45 14.37
C ILE A 158 6.84 -40.77 14.94
N SER A 159 5.52 -40.90 15.13
CA SER A 159 4.90 -42.14 15.62
C SER A 159 5.09 -43.31 14.64
N SER A 160 4.87 -43.09 13.33
CA SER A 160 5.09 -44.11 12.29
C SER A 160 6.55 -44.56 12.26
N LYS A 161 7.50 -43.62 12.27
CA LYS A 161 8.94 -43.89 12.34
C LYS A 161 9.30 -44.70 13.58
N ALA A 162 8.85 -44.29 14.76
CA ALA A 162 9.15 -44.98 16.01
C ALA A 162 8.67 -46.44 15.97
N ALA A 163 7.42 -46.66 15.54
CA ALA A 163 6.83 -47.99 15.42
C ALA A 163 7.55 -48.88 14.40
N LEU A 164 7.94 -48.34 13.23
CA LEU A 164 8.68 -49.09 12.20
C LEU A 164 10.17 -49.31 12.54
N THR A 165 10.73 -48.53 13.45
CA THR A 165 12.14 -48.68 13.90
C THR A 165 12.33 -49.93 14.78
N VAL A 166 11.33 -50.30 15.57
CA VAL A 166 11.33 -51.48 16.47
C VAL A 166 11.59 -52.81 15.75
N PRO A 167 10.83 -53.23 14.72
CA PRO A 167 11.10 -54.49 14.02
C PRO A 167 12.45 -54.47 13.28
N VAL A 168 12.93 -53.29 12.85
CA VAL A 168 14.24 -53.15 12.19
C VAL A 168 15.39 -53.34 13.18
N SER A 169 15.30 -52.82 14.41
CA SER A 169 16.33 -53.05 15.43
C SER A 169 16.41 -54.54 15.81
N VAL A 170 15.25 -55.19 16.02
CA VAL A 170 15.18 -56.63 16.29
C VAL A 170 15.77 -57.46 15.14
N ALA A 171 15.48 -57.11 13.88
CA ALA A 171 16.04 -57.80 12.72
C ALA A 171 17.58 -57.67 12.62
N ILE A 172 18.15 -56.51 12.97
CA ILE A 172 19.62 -56.32 13.04
C ILE A 172 20.21 -57.19 14.15
N SER A 173 19.59 -57.20 15.35
CA SER A 173 20.03 -58.02 16.49
C SER A 173 19.93 -59.52 16.22
N GLN A 174 18.97 -59.98 15.41
CA GLN A 174 18.90 -61.38 14.98
C GLN A 174 19.97 -61.71 13.92
N ALA A 175 20.22 -60.79 12.99
CA ALA A 175 21.25 -60.97 11.96
C ALA A 175 22.68 -61.01 12.54
N GLN A 176 22.90 -60.49 13.75
CA GLN A 176 24.14 -60.63 14.52
C GLN A 176 24.48 -62.10 14.80
N TRP A 177 23.51 -62.91 15.24
CA TRP A 177 23.75 -64.35 15.51
C TRP A 177 24.10 -65.13 14.26
N ASN A 178 23.52 -64.76 13.11
CA ASN A 178 23.87 -65.35 11.81
C ASN A 178 25.30 -64.97 11.37
N TRP A 179 25.78 -63.76 11.70
CA TRP A 179 27.16 -63.33 11.39
C TRP A 179 28.21 -64.17 12.13
N PHE A 180 27.93 -64.54 13.38
CA PHE A 180 28.82 -65.33 14.24
C PHE A 180 28.67 -66.85 14.08
N GLN A 181 27.98 -67.34 13.05
CA GLN A 181 28.07 -68.74 12.61
C GLN A 181 29.45 -69.09 12.00
N GLN A 182 30.29 -68.09 11.78
CA GLN A 182 31.69 -68.22 11.35
C GLN A 182 32.60 -67.50 12.36
N GLU A 183 33.87 -67.90 12.42
CA GLU A 183 34.87 -67.21 13.23
C GLU A 183 35.09 -65.77 12.73
N ARG A 184 34.76 -64.79 13.58
CA ARG A 184 34.77 -63.36 13.29
C ARG A 184 35.30 -62.57 14.49
N PRO A 185 35.92 -61.38 14.30
CA PRO A 185 36.46 -60.59 15.40
C PRO A 185 35.34 -60.09 16.32
N LEU A 186 35.52 -60.25 17.65
CA LEU A 186 34.52 -59.91 18.66
C LEU A 186 34.04 -58.44 18.60
N TYR A 187 34.88 -57.52 18.10
CA TYR A 187 34.48 -56.12 17.88
C TYR A 187 33.28 -55.97 16.92
N ASP A 188 33.06 -56.90 15.98
CA ASP A 188 31.87 -56.87 15.13
C ASP A 188 30.58 -56.97 15.97
N PHE A 189 30.59 -57.68 17.10
CA PHE A 189 29.45 -57.81 18.02
C PHE A 189 29.02 -56.44 18.55
N HIS A 190 29.97 -55.60 18.95
CA HIS A 190 29.70 -54.23 19.38
C HIS A 190 29.12 -53.38 18.25
N ILE A 191 29.58 -53.57 17.01
CA ILE A 191 29.09 -52.82 15.84
C ILE A 191 27.67 -53.24 15.43
N PHE A 192 27.29 -54.52 15.57
CA PHE A 192 25.90 -54.96 15.40
C PHE A 192 24.97 -54.39 16.49
N ASP A 193 25.38 -54.45 17.77
CA ASP A 193 24.60 -53.88 18.89
C ASP A 193 24.47 -52.36 18.81
N GLN A 194 25.51 -51.65 18.36
CA GLN A 194 25.44 -50.21 18.12
C GLN A 194 24.49 -49.89 16.95
N ALA A 195 24.45 -50.74 15.91
CA ALA A 195 23.59 -50.55 14.75
C ALA A 195 22.10 -50.72 15.05
N SER A 196 21.72 -51.72 15.85
CA SER A 196 20.31 -51.93 16.23
C SER A 196 19.76 -50.78 17.07
N ARG A 197 20.61 -50.08 17.83
CA ARG A 197 20.23 -48.97 18.73
C ARG A 197 20.09 -47.60 18.05
N GLY A 198 20.44 -47.46 16.77
CA GLY A 198 20.11 -46.24 16.01
C GLY A 198 20.98 -45.93 14.79
N ALA A 199 20.67 -44.79 14.17
CA ALA A 199 21.25 -44.38 12.89
C ALA A 199 22.77 -44.14 12.92
N TRP A 200 23.34 -43.66 14.03
CA TRP A 200 24.79 -43.45 14.13
C TRP A 200 25.58 -44.76 14.09
N GLY A 201 25.20 -45.73 14.92
CA GLY A 201 25.80 -47.07 14.87
C GLY A 201 25.55 -47.77 13.54
N SER A 202 24.36 -47.57 12.94
CA SER A 202 24.05 -48.07 11.60
C SER A 202 24.97 -47.47 10.53
N LEU A 203 25.35 -46.20 10.61
CA LEU A 203 26.30 -45.58 9.69
C LEU A 203 27.70 -46.18 9.83
N VAL A 204 28.18 -46.38 11.07
CA VAL A 204 29.47 -47.04 11.36
C VAL A 204 29.47 -48.49 10.85
N PHE A 205 28.35 -49.21 11.05
CA PHE A 205 28.13 -50.57 10.58
C PHE A 205 28.21 -50.69 9.05
N LEU A 206 27.52 -49.81 8.31
CA LEU A 206 27.55 -49.78 6.85
C LEU A 206 28.97 -49.54 6.32
N LYS A 207 29.71 -48.61 6.95
CA LYS A 207 31.12 -48.33 6.62
C LYS A 207 32.03 -49.54 6.86
N ARG A 208 31.74 -50.39 7.85
CA ARG A 208 32.57 -51.56 8.20
C ARG A 208 32.25 -52.80 7.34
N ILE A 209 30.98 -53.07 7.07
CA ILE A 209 30.53 -54.32 6.40
C ILE A 209 30.34 -54.14 4.87
N HIS A 210 30.47 -52.91 4.35
CA HIS A 210 30.44 -52.60 2.91
C HIS A 210 29.22 -53.17 2.17
N PHE A 211 28.03 -53.12 2.79
CA PHE A 211 26.75 -53.60 2.24
C PHE A 211 26.67 -55.10 1.91
N LYS A 212 27.63 -55.93 2.34
CA LYS A 212 27.71 -57.36 1.95
C LYS A 212 26.78 -58.31 2.73
N HIS A 213 25.97 -57.80 3.66
CA HIS A 213 25.14 -58.61 4.56
C HIS A 213 23.70 -58.12 4.62
N PHE A 214 22.73 -58.99 4.86
CA PHE A 214 21.30 -58.64 4.95
C PHE A 214 21.04 -57.55 6.01
N ALA A 215 21.76 -57.57 7.13
CA ALA A 215 21.71 -56.53 8.15
C ALA A 215 22.03 -55.11 7.63
N SER A 216 22.78 -54.98 6.54
CA SER A 216 23.04 -53.68 5.90
C SER A 216 21.76 -53.04 5.35
N ILE A 217 20.73 -53.81 5.00
CA ILE A 217 19.41 -53.26 4.61
C ILE A 217 18.76 -52.60 5.83
N GLY A 218 18.74 -53.27 6.98
CA GLY A 218 18.23 -52.71 8.23
C GLY A 218 18.99 -51.46 8.67
N ALA A 219 20.32 -51.50 8.64
CA ALA A 219 21.17 -50.34 8.94
C ALA A 219 20.95 -49.16 7.96
N PHE A 220 20.72 -49.45 6.67
CA PHE A 220 20.37 -48.41 5.69
C PHE A 220 19.01 -47.79 5.99
N LEU A 221 17.98 -48.59 6.29
CA LEU A 221 16.66 -48.08 6.69
C LEU A 221 16.72 -47.22 7.96
N MET A 222 17.52 -47.61 8.95
CA MET A 222 17.80 -46.81 10.15
C MET A 222 18.37 -45.43 9.82
N VAL A 223 19.34 -45.35 8.90
CA VAL A 223 19.93 -44.06 8.46
C VAL A 223 18.92 -43.23 7.65
N VAL A 224 18.22 -43.84 6.69
CA VAL A 224 17.20 -43.15 5.87
C VAL A 224 16.05 -42.61 6.74
N SER A 225 15.71 -43.28 7.84
CA SER A 225 14.69 -42.82 8.79
C SER A 225 14.98 -41.43 9.37
N LEU A 226 16.23 -40.94 9.37
CA LEU A 226 16.55 -39.58 9.80
C LEU A 226 15.90 -38.53 8.89
N PHE A 227 15.79 -38.82 7.59
CA PHE A 227 15.30 -37.88 6.60
C PHE A 227 13.77 -37.89 6.44
N THR A 228 13.05 -38.88 6.98
CA THR A 228 11.59 -38.95 6.81
C THR A 228 10.87 -37.74 7.39
N SER A 229 11.30 -37.26 8.57
CA SER A 229 10.73 -36.08 9.23
C SER A 229 10.91 -34.77 8.43
N PRO A 230 12.12 -34.37 7.98
CA PRO A 230 12.25 -33.20 7.12
C PRO A 230 11.56 -33.40 5.76
N ILE A 231 11.61 -34.60 5.15
CA ILE A 231 10.94 -34.85 3.85
C ILE A 231 9.42 -34.65 3.94
N THR A 232 8.75 -35.15 4.99
CA THR A 232 7.29 -34.94 5.13
C THR A 232 6.91 -33.51 5.46
N GLN A 233 7.78 -32.74 6.13
CA GLN A 233 7.57 -31.31 6.37
C GLN A 233 7.79 -30.48 5.09
N LEU A 234 8.83 -30.77 4.30
CA LEU A 234 9.11 -30.11 3.02
C LEU A 234 8.01 -30.34 1.96
N ALA A 235 7.21 -31.41 2.10
CA ALA A 235 6.08 -31.68 1.21
C ALA A 235 4.89 -30.72 1.40
N ILE A 236 4.86 -29.93 2.48
CA ILE A 236 3.76 -29.02 2.81
C ILE A 236 4.06 -27.62 2.27
N SER A 237 3.18 -27.11 1.41
CA SER A 237 3.22 -25.72 0.91
C SER A 237 1.88 -25.04 1.11
N TYR A 238 1.91 -23.76 1.51
CA TYR A 238 0.72 -22.93 1.71
C TYR A 238 0.68 -21.78 0.68
N PRO A 239 0.40 -22.06 -0.61
CA PRO A 239 0.29 -21.02 -1.61
C PRO A 239 -0.98 -20.19 -1.39
N ILE A 240 -0.85 -18.87 -1.32
CA ILE A 240 -1.99 -17.95 -1.43
C ILE A 240 -2.52 -18.07 -2.86
N ARG A 241 -3.83 -18.25 -3.00
CA ARG A 241 -4.51 -18.35 -4.30
C ARG A 241 -5.67 -17.36 -4.35
N SER A 242 -5.69 -16.50 -5.36
CA SER A 242 -6.86 -15.70 -5.69
C SER A 242 -7.95 -16.60 -6.25
N ILE A 243 -9.10 -16.65 -5.58
CA ILE A 243 -10.33 -17.25 -6.11
C ILE A 243 -11.24 -16.14 -6.64
N VAL A 244 -12.03 -16.45 -7.68
CA VAL A 244 -13.11 -15.55 -8.09
C VAL A 244 -14.20 -15.62 -7.02
N VAL A 245 -14.50 -14.49 -6.41
CA VAL A 245 -15.56 -14.33 -5.41
C VAL A 245 -16.66 -13.48 -6.05
N GLU A 246 -17.93 -13.85 -5.83
CA GLU A 246 -19.05 -12.99 -6.20
C GLU A 246 -18.96 -11.69 -5.39
N GLY A 247 -18.81 -10.56 -6.09
CA GLY A 247 -18.57 -9.26 -5.51
C GLY A 247 -18.92 -8.15 -6.51
N ILE A 248 -19.07 -6.94 -6.01
CA ILE A 248 -19.41 -5.77 -6.81
C ILE A 248 -18.12 -4.98 -7.06
N ALA A 249 -17.82 -4.76 -8.34
CA ALA A 249 -16.70 -3.96 -8.80
C ALA A 249 -17.24 -2.93 -9.80
N ASN A 250 -17.16 -1.64 -9.45
CA ASN A 250 -17.76 -0.55 -10.21
C ASN A 250 -16.71 0.53 -10.50
N VAL A 251 -16.73 1.08 -11.71
CA VAL A 251 -16.00 2.30 -12.10
C VAL A 251 -17.01 3.35 -12.57
N GLY A 252 -16.79 4.61 -12.18
CA GLY A 252 -17.54 5.74 -12.71
C GLY A 252 -17.13 6.05 -14.15
N THR A 253 -18.11 6.35 -15.00
CA THR A 253 -17.87 6.92 -16.34
C THR A 253 -18.87 8.03 -16.59
N VAL A 254 -18.40 9.16 -17.12
CA VAL A 254 -19.24 10.32 -17.45
C VAL A 254 -19.43 10.36 -18.96
N PRO A 255 -20.56 9.88 -19.51
CA PRO A 255 -20.87 10.05 -20.93
C PRO A 255 -21.42 11.46 -21.22
N LEU A 256 -22.31 11.96 -20.37
CA LEU A 256 -23.03 13.21 -20.60
C LEU A 256 -23.05 14.08 -19.34
N ILE A 257 -22.84 15.38 -19.53
CA ILE A 257 -22.82 16.41 -18.48
C ILE A 257 -23.96 17.39 -18.77
N PHE A 258 -24.88 17.51 -17.81
CA PHE A 258 -26.04 18.41 -17.82
C PHE A 258 -26.33 18.89 -16.38
N PHE A 259 -25.66 19.95 -15.91
CA PHE A 259 -25.74 20.38 -14.51
C PHE A 259 -26.35 21.76 -14.31
N THR A 260 -26.90 21.96 -13.11
CA THR A 260 -27.22 23.30 -12.60
C THR A 260 -25.97 24.00 -12.09
N ARG A 261 -25.90 25.33 -12.26
CA ARG A 261 -24.71 26.17 -11.94
C ARG A 261 -24.18 25.94 -10.52
N GLU A 262 -25.06 25.84 -9.52
CA GLU A 262 -24.69 25.66 -8.11
C GLU A 262 -23.99 24.31 -7.84
N SER A 263 -24.49 23.23 -8.45
CA SER A 263 -23.86 21.90 -8.34
C SER A 263 -22.49 21.87 -9.01
N PHE A 264 -22.34 22.61 -10.11
CA PHE A 264 -21.11 22.65 -10.87
C PHE A 264 -20.00 23.43 -10.15
N HIS A 265 -20.34 24.60 -9.59
CA HIS A 265 -19.44 25.44 -8.81
C HIS A 265 -18.77 24.69 -7.66
N LEU A 266 -19.56 23.97 -6.86
CA LEU A 266 -19.03 23.18 -5.74
C LEU A 266 -18.07 22.07 -6.22
N SER A 267 -18.33 21.49 -7.39
CA SER A 267 -17.49 20.45 -7.98
C SER A 267 -16.13 21.01 -8.43
N VAL A 268 -16.11 22.15 -9.14
CA VAL A 268 -14.87 22.82 -9.56
C VAL A 268 -14.03 23.24 -8.35
N MET A 269 -14.64 23.87 -7.33
CA MET A 269 -13.92 24.28 -6.12
C MET A 269 -13.33 23.08 -5.36
N ARG A 270 -14.08 21.97 -5.25
CA ARG A 270 -13.56 20.73 -4.66
C ARG A 270 -12.41 20.14 -5.46
N ALA A 271 -12.51 20.12 -6.78
CA ALA A 271 -11.45 19.58 -7.64
C ALA A 271 -10.15 20.38 -7.51
N LEU A 272 -10.24 21.72 -7.47
CA LEU A 272 -9.08 22.58 -7.24
C LEU A 272 -8.43 22.33 -5.87
N VAL A 273 -9.21 22.24 -4.80
CA VAL A 273 -8.69 21.91 -3.45
C VAL A 273 -8.05 20.53 -3.41
N LEU A 274 -8.68 19.52 -4.01
CA LEU A 274 -8.15 18.15 -4.05
C LEU A 274 -6.89 18.04 -4.93
N SER A 275 -6.76 18.84 -5.99
CA SER A 275 -5.59 18.84 -6.87
C SER A 275 -4.29 19.31 -6.20
N THR A 276 -4.38 20.05 -5.08
CA THR A 276 -3.25 20.37 -4.21
C THR A 276 -3.21 19.48 -2.95
N ALA A 277 -4.36 19.23 -2.31
CA ALA A 277 -4.41 18.49 -1.03
C ALA A 277 -4.17 16.97 -1.15
N LEU A 278 -4.37 16.37 -2.32
CA LEU A 278 -4.02 14.96 -2.58
C LEU A 278 -2.57 14.79 -3.05
N ASP A 279 -1.86 15.89 -3.34
CA ASP A 279 -0.46 15.84 -3.74
C ASP A 279 0.43 15.71 -2.50
N THR A 280 1.16 14.60 -2.39
CA THR A 280 2.04 14.32 -1.26
C THR A 280 3.52 14.48 -1.60
N ASP A 281 3.87 14.84 -2.84
CA ASP A 281 5.24 14.88 -3.37
C ASP A 281 5.57 16.27 -3.96
N GLN A 282 4.81 17.31 -3.57
CA GLN A 282 4.97 18.70 -4.01
C GLN A 282 5.02 18.85 -5.54
N PHE A 283 4.09 18.16 -6.22
CA PHE A 283 3.94 18.16 -7.68
C PHE A 283 5.13 17.54 -8.45
N SER A 284 5.99 16.76 -7.80
CA SER A 284 7.04 15.95 -8.46
C SER A 284 6.45 14.93 -9.45
N THR A 285 5.32 14.30 -9.11
CA THR A 285 4.56 13.40 -9.98
C THR A 285 3.10 13.81 -10.07
N PRO A 286 2.42 13.65 -11.22
CA PRO A 286 0.99 13.92 -11.33
C PRO A 286 0.15 12.91 -10.53
N ILE A 287 -0.98 13.37 -9.99
CA ILE A 287 -1.95 12.55 -9.26
C ILE A 287 -2.57 11.50 -10.22
N GLU A 288 -2.66 10.24 -9.76
CA GLU A 288 -3.42 9.21 -10.48
C GLU A 288 -4.94 9.46 -10.34
N PRO A 289 -5.74 9.31 -11.42
CA PRO A 289 -7.21 9.34 -11.34
C PRO A 289 -7.72 8.27 -10.36
N LYS A 290 -8.81 8.55 -9.64
CA LYS A 290 -9.41 7.61 -8.67
C LYS A 290 -10.92 7.52 -8.86
N GLY A 291 -11.50 6.39 -8.50
CA GLY A 291 -12.95 6.18 -8.57
C GLY A 291 -13.40 4.73 -8.64
N ALA A 292 -12.48 3.75 -8.65
CA ALA A 292 -12.82 2.34 -8.65
C ALA A 292 -13.29 1.86 -7.26
N SER A 293 -14.52 1.35 -7.19
CA SER A 293 -15.01 0.57 -6.05
C SER A 293 -14.79 -0.92 -6.32
N CYS A 294 -14.13 -1.61 -5.39
CA CYS A 294 -13.77 -3.03 -5.54
C CYS A 294 -13.95 -3.77 -4.19
N SER A 295 -15.04 -4.52 -4.05
CA SER A 295 -15.38 -5.18 -2.77
C SER A 295 -14.40 -6.29 -2.34
N THR A 296 -13.62 -6.84 -3.26
CA THR A 296 -12.68 -7.96 -3.01
C THR A 296 -11.23 -7.51 -2.78
N GLY A 297 -10.92 -6.23 -3.01
CA GLY A 297 -9.54 -5.70 -3.00
C GLY A 297 -8.64 -6.17 -4.15
N ASN A 298 -9.11 -7.05 -5.05
CA ASN A 298 -8.41 -7.46 -6.26
C ASN A 298 -9.40 -7.46 -7.43
N CYS A 299 -9.40 -6.39 -8.23
CA CYS A 299 -10.28 -6.21 -9.40
C CYS A 299 -9.47 -5.78 -10.61
N THR A 300 -9.87 -6.23 -11.79
CA THR A 300 -9.36 -5.75 -13.09
C THR A 300 -10.57 -5.31 -13.90
N PHE A 301 -10.54 -4.09 -14.42
CA PHE A 301 -11.61 -3.54 -15.23
C PHE A 301 -11.22 -3.60 -16.70
N ASP A 302 -12.21 -3.87 -17.57
CA ASP A 302 -12.03 -3.66 -19.00
C ASP A 302 -11.76 -2.17 -19.28
N THR A 303 -11.02 -1.87 -20.33
CA THR A 303 -10.71 -0.49 -20.73
C THR A 303 -12.00 0.30 -21.00
N TYR A 304 -12.18 1.43 -20.33
CA TYR A 304 -13.38 2.26 -20.42
C TYR A 304 -13.05 3.70 -20.81
N ALA A 305 -14.00 4.38 -21.45
CA ALA A 305 -13.89 5.80 -21.77
C ALA A 305 -14.81 6.67 -20.92
N SER A 306 -14.32 7.85 -20.54
CA SER A 306 -15.08 8.92 -19.89
C SER A 306 -14.82 10.26 -20.58
N LEU A 307 -15.80 11.15 -20.58
CA LEU A 307 -15.56 12.58 -20.81
C LEU A 307 -14.73 13.13 -19.64
N GLY A 308 -13.81 14.03 -19.95
CA GLY A 308 -12.92 14.68 -18.98
C GLY A 308 -12.29 15.97 -19.53
N VAL A 309 -11.38 16.51 -18.74
CA VAL A 309 -10.61 17.72 -19.02
C VAL A 309 -9.16 17.32 -19.34
N CYS A 310 -8.63 17.84 -20.45
CA CYS A 310 -7.24 17.69 -20.85
C CYS A 310 -6.52 19.04 -20.82
N LEU A 311 -5.21 18.99 -20.55
CA LEU A 311 -4.31 20.13 -20.62
C LEU A 311 -3.39 20.01 -21.85
N LYS A 312 -3.24 21.11 -22.58
CA LYS A 312 -2.11 21.36 -23.49
C LYS A 312 -1.33 22.56 -23.00
N THR A 313 -0.02 22.56 -23.21
CA THR A 313 0.86 23.69 -22.83
C THR A 313 1.71 24.14 -24.01
N ALA A 314 1.97 25.45 -24.08
CA ALA A 314 2.82 26.04 -25.12
C ALA A 314 3.73 27.12 -24.51
N ASN A 315 5.04 27.02 -24.77
CA ASN A 315 5.97 28.06 -24.35
C ASN A 315 5.81 29.28 -25.26
N ILE A 316 5.40 30.40 -24.67
CA ILE A 316 5.15 31.67 -25.37
C ILE A 316 6.11 32.78 -24.89
N SER A 317 7.22 32.42 -24.24
CA SER A 317 8.21 33.37 -23.70
C SER A 317 8.79 34.31 -24.75
N SER A 318 8.85 33.89 -26.03
CA SER A 318 9.30 34.73 -27.15
C SER A 318 8.30 35.81 -27.55
N GLN A 319 7.08 35.82 -27.00
CA GLN A 319 6.04 36.81 -27.26
C GLN A 319 5.92 37.84 -26.13
N LEU A 320 6.80 37.77 -25.12
CA LEU A 320 6.89 38.76 -24.04
C LEU A 320 7.52 40.06 -24.54
N HIS A 321 6.81 41.18 -24.37
CA HIS A 321 7.37 42.52 -24.42
C HIS A 321 7.87 42.90 -23.03
N ILE A 322 9.18 43.10 -22.88
CA ILE A 322 9.85 43.41 -21.61
C ILE A 322 10.35 44.86 -21.67
N GLU A 323 9.95 45.67 -20.70
CA GLU A 323 10.34 47.07 -20.56
C GLU A 323 10.71 47.41 -19.11
N GLN A 324 11.62 48.36 -18.95
CA GLN A 324 12.01 48.91 -17.66
C GLN A 324 11.17 50.16 -17.38
N LEU A 325 10.48 50.19 -16.24
CA LEU A 325 9.68 51.35 -15.82
C LEU A 325 10.55 52.32 -15.02
N GLN A 326 10.29 53.61 -15.18
CA GLN A 326 10.89 54.67 -14.36
C GLN A 326 10.07 54.89 -13.10
N ASP A 327 10.71 55.28 -11.98
CA ASP A 327 10.09 55.37 -10.64
C ASP A 327 8.81 56.24 -10.57
N ASP A 328 8.64 57.19 -11.51
CA ASP A 328 7.49 58.11 -11.56
C ASP A 328 6.32 57.65 -12.45
N GLU A 329 6.44 56.55 -13.20
CA GLU A 329 5.32 56.07 -14.04
C GLU A 329 4.25 55.35 -13.20
N PRO A 330 2.97 55.80 -13.22
CA PRO A 330 1.89 55.05 -12.60
C PRO A 330 1.75 53.72 -13.34
N THR A 331 2.04 52.61 -12.65
CA THR A 331 2.28 51.29 -13.27
C THR A 331 1.09 50.69 -14.04
N GLY A 332 -0.08 51.33 -14.02
CA GLY A 332 -1.32 50.91 -14.68
C GLY A 332 -1.99 49.69 -14.05
N ILE A 333 -1.18 48.81 -13.45
CA ILE A 333 -1.62 47.71 -12.59
C ILE A 333 -1.96 48.28 -11.21
N GLY A 334 -3.16 47.98 -10.71
CA GLY A 334 -3.69 48.44 -9.42
C GLY A 334 -3.02 47.85 -8.18
N LEU A 335 -1.72 47.53 -8.23
CA LEU A 335 -0.93 47.03 -7.10
C LEU A 335 -0.85 48.05 -5.95
N TYR A 336 -0.88 49.35 -6.26
CA TYR A 336 -0.93 50.43 -5.26
C TYR A 336 -2.33 50.64 -4.63
N ASP A 337 -3.39 50.15 -5.28
CA ASP A 337 -4.78 50.34 -4.86
C ASP A 337 -5.45 49.06 -4.33
N ALA A 338 -4.76 47.91 -4.36
CA ALA A 338 -5.21 46.70 -3.69
C ALA A 338 -5.32 46.96 -2.18
N TRP A 339 -6.44 46.59 -1.55
CA TRP A 339 -6.64 46.78 -0.12
C TRP A 339 -6.09 45.59 0.70
N PRO A 340 -5.34 45.82 1.80
CA PRO A 340 -4.88 47.11 2.31
C PRO A 340 -3.79 47.70 1.39
N LYS A 341 -3.78 49.03 1.21
CA LYS A 341 -2.84 49.72 0.30
C LYS A 341 -1.38 49.55 0.73
N PHE A 342 -0.76 48.45 0.32
CA PHE A 342 0.65 48.18 0.50
C PHE A 342 1.41 48.55 -0.79
N PRO A 343 2.43 49.41 -0.73
CA PRO A 343 3.31 49.61 -1.87
C PRO A 343 4.06 48.30 -2.14
N VAL A 344 3.69 47.60 -3.21
CA VAL A 344 4.40 46.41 -3.73
C VAL A 344 5.73 46.81 -4.37
N ILE A 345 5.80 48.06 -4.82
CA ILE A 345 6.94 48.70 -5.46
C ILE A 345 7.45 49.78 -4.51
N PHE A 346 8.73 49.67 -4.13
CA PHE A 346 9.43 50.64 -3.29
C PHE A 346 10.35 51.49 -4.18
N PRO A 347 10.03 52.78 -4.42
CA PRO A 347 10.86 53.64 -5.25
C PRO A 347 12.29 53.75 -4.70
N GLY A 348 13.28 53.68 -5.59
CA GLY A 348 14.70 53.68 -5.21
C GLY A 348 15.21 52.40 -4.52
N ALA A 349 14.40 51.33 -4.41
CA ALA A 349 14.85 50.03 -3.89
C ALA A 349 15.50 49.12 -4.96
N GLY A 350 15.32 49.45 -6.24
CA GLY A 350 15.81 48.67 -7.38
C GLY A 350 15.03 48.98 -8.65
N GLU A 351 15.48 48.47 -9.79
CA GLU A 351 14.84 48.67 -11.07
C GLU A 351 13.47 47.96 -11.14
N VAL A 352 12.45 48.65 -11.66
CA VAL A 352 11.13 48.08 -11.88
C VAL A 352 11.06 47.52 -13.30
N TRP A 353 10.73 46.24 -13.44
CA TRP A 353 10.58 45.58 -14.74
C TRP A 353 9.13 45.19 -15.00
N LYS A 354 8.65 45.44 -16.22
CA LYS A 354 7.33 45.09 -16.71
C LYS A 354 7.46 44.12 -17.88
N ALA A 355 6.73 43.02 -17.80
CA ALA A 355 6.59 42.04 -18.88
C ALA A 355 5.11 41.92 -19.25
N SER A 356 4.81 42.07 -20.54
CA SER A 356 3.45 42.05 -21.07
C SER A 356 3.34 41.18 -22.31
N ILE A 357 2.13 40.70 -22.61
CA ILE A 357 1.82 40.00 -23.86
C ILE A 357 0.60 40.69 -24.50
N PRO A 358 0.56 40.91 -25.83
CA PRO A 358 -0.60 41.52 -26.49
C PRO A 358 -1.90 40.75 -26.20
N GLY A 359 -2.90 41.45 -25.65
CA GLY A 359 -4.18 40.85 -25.21
C GLY A 359 -4.11 40.00 -23.93
N GLY A 360 -2.91 39.76 -23.39
CA GLY A 360 -2.68 38.93 -22.22
C GLY A 360 -2.41 39.70 -20.92
N PRO A 361 -2.01 38.99 -19.84
CA PRO A 361 -1.61 39.62 -18.59
C PRO A 361 -0.38 40.51 -18.72
N VAL A 362 -0.22 41.37 -17.72
CA VAL A 362 1.00 42.13 -17.44
C VAL A 362 1.53 41.71 -16.08
N LEU A 363 2.82 41.38 -16.01
CA LEU A 363 3.56 41.18 -14.78
C LEU A 363 4.46 42.39 -14.55
N VAL A 364 4.38 43.03 -13.38
CA VAL A 364 5.37 44.02 -12.93
C VAL A 364 6.07 43.46 -11.70
N SER A 365 7.39 43.57 -11.65
CA SER A 365 8.19 43.12 -10.51
C SER A 365 9.47 43.94 -10.34
N GLN A 366 9.83 44.20 -9.09
CA GLN A 366 11.17 44.64 -8.67
C GLN A 366 12.08 43.46 -8.29
N THR A 367 11.54 42.24 -8.11
CA THR A 367 12.28 41.08 -7.62
C THR A 367 12.20 39.87 -8.55
N GLY A 368 13.17 38.97 -8.42
CA GLY A 368 13.21 37.69 -9.15
C GLY A 368 12.18 36.64 -8.69
N PHE A 369 11.17 37.04 -7.91
CA PHE A 369 10.22 36.13 -7.25
C PHE A 369 8.79 36.66 -7.40
N ALA A 370 8.25 36.59 -8.61
CA ALA A 370 6.91 37.07 -8.94
C ALA A 370 6.26 36.24 -10.06
N SER A 371 4.94 36.15 -10.03
CA SER A 371 4.15 35.43 -11.02
C SER A 371 2.75 36.02 -11.15
N VAL A 372 2.19 35.95 -12.35
CA VAL A 372 0.80 36.27 -12.63
C VAL A 372 0.20 35.17 -13.50
N LEU A 373 -1.01 34.76 -13.15
CA LEU A 373 -1.84 33.85 -13.93
C LEU A 373 -3.13 34.59 -14.30
N ALA A 374 -3.39 34.76 -15.60
CA ALA A 374 -4.60 35.40 -16.10
C ALA A 374 -5.18 34.63 -17.30
N MET A 375 -6.48 34.80 -17.54
CA MET A 375 -7.19 34.18 -18.67
C MET A 375 -7.01 34.99 -19.97
N LEU A 376 -6.88 34.29 -21.09
CA LEU A 376 -7.07 34.85 -22.44
C LEU A 376 -8.55 34.76 -22.82
N ASN A 377 -9.15 35.91 -23.10
CA ASN A 377 -10.58 36.06 -23.29
C ASN A 377 -11.06 35.51 -24.65
N ARG A 378 -12.33 35.10 -24.72
CA ARG A 378 -12.98 34.60 -25.95
C ARG A 378 -12.18 33.45 -26.61
N SER A 379 -12.07 33.47 -27.94
CA SER A 379 -11.29 32.53 -28.75
C SER A 379 -9.78 32.84 -28.82
N GLU A 380 -9.25 33.75 -27.99
CA GLU A 380 -7.81 34.07 -28.03
C GLU A 380 -6.97 32.87 -27.55
N SER A 381 -5.85 32.67 -28.25
CA SER A 381 -4.79 31.73 -27.94
C SER A 381 -3.52 32.20 -28.68
N ILE A 382 -2.35 31.95 -28.11
CA ILE A 382 -1.09 32.60 -28.46
C ILE A 382 -0.05 31.58 -28.95
N GLY A 383 -0.04 30.40 -28.34
CA GLY A 383 0.75 29.24 -28.72
C GLY A 383 -0.02 28.16 -29.49
N PHE A 384 -1.36 28.25 -29.59
CA PHE A 384 -2.19 27.30 -30.34
C PHE A 384 -2.90 27.95 -31.53
N PRO A 385 -3.05 27.25 -32.67
CA PRO A 385 -3.73 27.79 -33.84
C PRO A 385 -5.24 27.93 -33.58
N ILE A 386 -5.77 29.13 -33.83
CA ILE A 386 -7.19 29.49 -33.65
C ILE A 386 -8.12 28.60 -34.51
N SER A 387 -7.61 28.03 -35.60
CA SER A 387 -8.34 27.08 -36.46
C SER A 387 -8.03 25.62 -36.09
N GLY A 388 -9.03 24.88 -35.59
CA GLY A 388 -8.96 23.42 -35.47
C GLY A 388 -9.94 22.81 -34.47
N ASP A 389 -10.06 21.48 -34.51
CA ASP A 389 -10.89 20.67 -33.60
C ASP A 389 -10.59 21.00 -32.11
N LEU A 390 -9.33 21.25 -31.77
CA LEU A 390 -8.88 21.61 -30.42
C LEU A 390 -9.54 22.90 -29.89
N MET A 391 -9.65 23.94 -30.72
CA MET A 391 -10.22 25.23 -30.33
C MET A 391 -11.73 25.17 -30.09
N GLN A 392 -12.44 24.31 -30.83
CA GLN A 392 -13.86 24.05 -30.57
C GLN A 392 -14.04 23.38 -29.19
N THR A 393 -13.08 22.59 -28.73
CA THR A 393 -13.10 21.97 -27.39
C THR A 393 -12.54 22.83 -26.26
N LYS A 394 -12.12 24.09 -26.51
CA LYS A 394 -11.57 25.00 -25.48
C LYS A 394 -12.57 25.13 -24.33
N ILE A 395 -12.10 24.98 -23.09
CA ILE A 395 -12.81 25.38 -21.86
C ILE A 395 -12.33 26.78 -21.48
N LEU A 396 -11.02 26.95 -21.38
CA LEU A 396 -10.36 28.23 -21.13
C LEU A 396 -8.88 28.14 -21.55
N SER A 397 -8.24 29.28 -21.73
CA SER A 397 -6.78 29.36 -21.84
C SER A 397 -6.25 30.35 -20.82
N LEU A 398 -5.22 29.98 -20.07
CA LEU A 398 -4.51 30.86 -19.15
C LEU A 398 -3.11 31.14 -19.65
N VAL A 399 -2.60 32.32 -19.34
CA VAL A 399 -1.18 32.67 -19.48
C VAL A 399 -0.58 32.83 -18.09
N LEU A 400 0.40 31.98 -17.80
CA LEU A 400 1.31 32.14 -16.67
C LEU A 400 2.51 32.95 -17.15
N ILE A 401 2.73 34.14 -16.59
CA ILE A 401 4.01 34.85 -16.69
C ILE A 401 4.68 34.74 -15.32
N SER A 402 5.95 34.32 -15.28
CA SER A 402 6.72 34.20 -14.05
C SER A 402 8.13 34.74 -14.22
N THR A 403 8.71 35.29 -13.15
CA THR A 403 10.14 35.57 -13.09
C THR A 403 10.93 34.31 -12.74
N LYS A 404 12.17 34.27 -13.21
CA LYS A 404 13.16 33.23 -12.96
C LYS A 404 14.41 33.88 -12.38
N PRO A 405 14.70 33.70 -11.08
CA PRO A 405 15.84 34.33 -10.45
C PRO A 405 17.15 33.71 -10.95
N ILE A 406 18.17 34.54 -11.14
CA ILE A 406 19.54 34.11 -11.47
C ILE A 406 20.29 33.96 -10.14
N ILE A 407 20.26 32.73 -9.60
CA ILE A 407 20.84 32.42 -8.30
C ILE A 407 22.28 31.90 -8.46
N PRO A 408 23.25 32.41 -7.67
CA PRO A 408 24.61 31.88 -7.64
C PRO A 408 24.68 30.41 -7.20
N SER A 409 25.43 29.56 -7.92
CA SER A 409 25.50 28.12 -7.64
C SER A 409 26.05 27.78 -6.25
N ASN A 410 27.02 28.58 -5.79
CA ASN A 410 27.65 28.45 -4.47
C ASN A 410 26.69 28.66 -3.30
N LEU A 411 25.49 29.20 -3.52
CA LEU A 411 24.49 29.40 -2.46
C LEU A 411 23.95 28.08 -1.89
N PHE A 412 23.99 27.00 -2.67
CA PHE A 412 23.49 25.67 -2.29
C PHE A 412 24.60 24.66 -1.92
N GLU A 413 25.87 25.01 -2.12
CA GLU A 413 27.02 24.10 -1.95
C GLU A 413 27.42 23.87 -0.47
N ASN A 414 27.16 24.84 0.42
CA ASN A 414 27.70 24.84 1.79
C ASN A 414 26.96 23.94 2.81
N GLY A 415 25.99 23.12 2.40
CA GLY A 415 25.22 22.24 3.28
C GLY A 415 24.24 22.92 4.26
N THR A 416 24.44 24.22 4.54
CA THR A 416 23.43 25.09 5.16
C THR A 416 22.33 25.38 4.16
N GLN A 417 21.07 25.05 4.48
CA GLN A 417 19.93 25.46 3.65
C GLN A 417 19.71 26.97 3.77
N PRO A 418 19.88 27.77 2.70
CA PRO A 418 19.63 29.21 2.75
C PRO A 418 18.13 29.48 2.96
N ASN A 419 17.79 30.43 3.83
CA ASN A 419 16.42 30.94 3.93
C ASN A 419 16.10 31.79 2.69
N MET A 420 14.82 31.88 2.30
CA MET A 420 14.37 32.65 1.13
C MET A 420 14.87 34.10 1.12
N ASP A 421 15.05 34.73 2.27
CA ASP A 421 15.53 36.11 2.35
C ASP A 421 17.05 36.22 2.04
N MET A 422 17.82 35.17 2.31
CA MET A 422 19.21 35.06 1.85
C MET A 422 19.26 34.85 0.34
N ILE A 423 18.39 34.00 -0.21
CA ILE A 423 18.29 33.78 -1.66
C ILE A 423 17.89 35.07 -2.37
N LEU A 424 16.90 35.80 -1.84
CA LEU A 424 16.44 37.07 -2.38
C LEU A 424 17.56 38.12 -2.38
N LYS A 425 18.31 38.26 -1.27
CA LYS A 425 19.47 39.17 -1.19
C LYS A 425 20.66 38.76 -2.05
N ALA A 426 20.80 37.48 -2.41
CA ALA A 426 21.87 36.95 -3.25
C ALA A 426 21.53 36.85 -4.75
N THR A 427 20.29 37.18 -5.14
CA THR A 427 19.82 37.10 -6.53
C THR A 427 20.29 38.33 -7.32
N ASN A 428 21.17 38.14 -8.29
CA ASN A 428 21.81 39.23 -9.06
C ASN A 428 21.02 39.67 -10.31
N GLY A 429 19.77 39.22 -10.45
CA GLY A 429 18.91 39.51 -11.59
C GLY A 429 17.90 38.40 -11.84
N PHE A 430 17.04 38.58 -12.83
CA PHE A 430 16.03 37.59 -13.21
C PHE A 430 15.68 37.66 -14.70
N GLN A 431 15.07 36.60 -15.21
CA GLN A 431 14.48 36.54 -16.56
C GLN A 431 12.97 36.39 -16.45
N PHE A 432 12.23 36.74 -17.50
CA PHE A 432 10.80 36.44 -17.62
C PHE A 432 10.60 35.21 -18.50
N GLU A 433 9.69 34.33 -18.08
CA GLU A 433 9.23 33.18 -18.86
C GLU A 433 7.69 33.21 -18.90
N ALA A 434 7.11 32.74 -20.01
CA ALA A 434 5.67 32.68 -20.18
C ALA A 434 5.20 31.36 -20.81
N LEU A 435 4.10 30.84 -20.29
CA LEU A 435 3.51 29.55 -20.62
C LEU A 435 2.00 29.72 -20.83
N GLU A 436 1.48 29.31 -21.98
CA GLU A 436 0.04 29.14 -22.18
C GLU A 436 -0.41 27.77 -21.69
N LEU A 437 -1.51 27.75 -20.95
CA LEU A 437 -2.15 26.58 -20.35
C LEU A 437 -3.57 26.47 -20.93
N PHE A 438 -3.73 25.56 -21.88
CA PHE A 438 -4.95 25.39 -22.65
C PHE A 438 -5.74 24.19 -22.13
N PHE A 439 -6.80 24.47 -21.37
CA PHE A 439 -7.72 23.45 -20.86
C PHE A 439 -8.81 23.21 -21.90
N HIS A 440 -9.04 21.95 -22.24
CA HIS A 440 -10.00 21.56 -23.26
C HIS A 440 -10.71 20.25 -22.92
N LEU A 441 -11.91 20.09 -23.46
CA LEU A 441 -12.67 18.85 -23.34
C LEU A 441 -11.99 17.73 -24.14
N CYS A 442 -11.97 16.54 -23.55
CA CYS A 442 -11.47 15.34 -24.20
C CYS A 442 -12.20 14.10 -23.67
N ILE A 443 -12.19 13.04 -24.46
CA ILE A 443 -12.53 11.70 -23.99
C ILE A 443 -11.22 11.01 -23.63
N GLN A 444 -11.14 10.46 -22.42
CA GLN A 444 -9.99 9.74 -21.89
C GLN A 444 -10.32 8.26 -21.78
N THR A 445 -9.45 7.40 -22.32
CA THR A 445 -9.54 5.94 -22.16
C THR A 445 -8.68 5.51 -20.98
N TYR A 446 -9.29 4.83 -20.03
CA TYR A 446 -8.70 4.40 -18.77
C TYR A 446 -8.45 2.89 -18.74
N ASN A 447 -7.33 2.52 -18.15
CA ASN A 447 -7.02 1.17 -17.72
C ASN A 447 -6.80 1.17 -16.21
N THR A 448 -7.64 0.40 -15.50
CA THR A 448 -7.78 0.48 -14.05
C THR A 448 -7.64 -0.91 -13.44
N THR A 449 -6.73 -1.05 -12.49
CA THR A 449 -6.58 -2.28 -11.70
C THR A 449 -6.50 -1.95 -10.21
N VAL A 450 -7.23 -2.71 -9.40
CA VAL A 450 -7.15 -2.67 -7.95
C VAL A 450 -6.40 -3.91 -7.49
N ARG A 451 -5.31 -3.73 -6.74
CA ARG A 451 -4.51 -4.83 -6.17
C ARG A 451 -4.29 -4.59 -4.69
N MET A 452 -4.62 -5.59 -3.86
CA MET A 452 -4.53 -5.50 -2.40
C MET A 452 -5.26 -4.25 -1.82
N GLY A 453 -6.36 -3.85 -2.43
CA GLY A 453 -7.13 -2.65 -2.07
C GLY A 453 -6.55 -1.32 -2.58
N LYS A 454 -5.36 -1.30 -3.19
CA LYS A 454 -4.81 -0.11 -3.85
C LYS A 454 -5.29 -0.03 -5.30
N GLU A 455 -6.03 1.01 -5.62
CA GLU A 455 -6.34 1.42 -6.99
C GLU A 455 -5.06 1.91 -7.70
N THR A 456 -4.94 1.56 -8.98
CA THR A 456 -3.96 2.10 -9.92
C THR A 456 -4.66 2.31 -11.26
N THR A 457 -4.67 3.55 -11.73
CA THR A 457 -5.48 3.98 -12.89
C THR A 457 -4.61 4.79 -13.83
N ARG A 458 -4.64 4.45 -15.12
CA ARG A 458 -3.83 5.10 -16.16
C ARG A 458 -4.68 5.52 -17.34
N VAL A 459 -4.42 6.72 -17.86
CA VAL A 459 -4.98 7.19 -19.13
C VAL A 459 -4.09 6.64 -20.25
N GLU A 460 -4.65 5.78 -21.10
CA GLU A 460 -3.93 5.18 -22.24
C GLU A 460 -3.99 6.07 -23.49
N GLN A 461 -5.14 6.73 -23.70
CA GLN A 461 -5.37 7.60 -24.85
C GLN A 461 -6.31 8.75 -24.46
N SER A 462 -6.15 9.90 -25.12
CA SER A 462 -7.15 10.96 -25.12
C SER A 462 -7.48 11.43 -26.55
N ALA A 463 -8.73 11.83 -26.76
CA ALA A 463 -9.24 12.34 -28.04
C ALA A 463 -10.17 13.55 -27.83
N SER A 464 -10.03 14.58 -28.66
CA SER A 464 -10.79 15.83 -28.56
C SER A 464 -11.40 16.26 -29.90
N GLN A 465 -11.91 15.30 -30.68
CA GLN A 465 -12.56 15.57 -31.96
C GLN A 465 -14.06 15.81 -31.76
N PRO A 466 -14.59 17.01 -32.05
CA PRO A 466 -16.02 17.27 -32.01
C PRO A 466 -16.74 16.64 -33.20
N LEU A 467 -18.00 16.23 -32.99
CA LEU A 467 -18.86 15.62 -34.02
C LEU A 467 -19.52 16.65 -34.93
N SER A 468 -19.94 17.81 -34.39
CA SER A 468 -20.38 18.95 -35.20
C SER A 468 -19.24 19.95 -35.37
N LYS A 469 -18.98 20.37 -36.61
CA LYS A 469 -17.91 21.32 -36.97
C LYS A 469 -18.50 22.64 -37.46
N GLU A 470 -19.31 23.28 -36.64
CA GLU A 470 -19.84 24.61 -36.97
C GLU A 470 -18.74 25.68 -36.85
N PRO A 471 -18.49 26.47 -37.90
CA PRO A 471 -17.49 27.54 -37.85
C PRO A 471 -17.98 28.66 -36.93
N GLY A 472 -17.20 28.98 -35.89
CA GLY A 472 -17.53 30.00 -34.89
C GLY A 472 -18.09 29.46 -33.57
N ALA A 473 -18.22 28.14 -33.41
CA ALA A 473 -18.73 27.50 -32.19
C ALA A 473 -17.72 27.49 -31.02
N PHE A 474 -17.21 28.66 -30.63
CA PHE A 474 -16.30 28.85 -29.49
C PHE A 474 -17.06 29.39 -28.27
N LEU A 475 -16.50 29.21 -27.07
CA LEU A 475 -17.02 29.85 -25.85
C LEU A 475 -16.73 31.36 -25.90
N ASP A 476 -17.74 32.18 -25.59
CA ASP A 476 -17.60 33.63 -25.51
C ASP A 476 -17.49 34.11 -24.05
N LEU A 477 -16.57 33.48 -23.33
CA LEU A 477 -16.26 33.81 -21.93
C LEU A 477 -15.27 35.00 -21.90
N VAL A 478 -15.69 36.08 -21.24
CA VAL A 478 -14.88 37.29 -21.04
C VAL A 478 -14.81 37.59 -19.55
N CYS A 479 -13.67 37.30 -18.92
CA CYS A 479 -13.45 37.55 -17.50
C CYS A 479 -12.62 38.81 -17.28
N SER A 480 -12.99 39.60 -16.27
CA SER A 480 -12.18 40.70 -15.77
C SER A 480 -10.86 40.20 -15.19
N SER A 481 -9.78 40.95 -15.45
CA SER A 481 -8.47 40.64 -14.87
C SER A 481 -8.41 41.13 -13.43
N LEU A 482 -8.25 40.21 -12.47
CA LEU A 482 -8.14 40.50 -11.04
C LEU A 482 -6.99 41.46 -10.72
N VAL A 483 -5.96 41.48 -11.57
CA VAL A 483 -4.73 42.26 -11.41
C VAL A 483 -4.84 43.68 -11.99
N ILE A 484 -5.70 43.88 -12.99
CA ILE A 484 -5.86 45.18 -13.70
C ILE A 484 -7.16 45.89 -13.27
N GLU A 485 -8.27 45.16 -13.23
CA GLU A 485 -9.62 45.72 -13.03
C GLU A 485 -10.16 45.49 -11.60
N GLN A 486 -9.44 44.72 -10.77
CA GLN A 486 -9.84 44.26 -9.41
C GLN A 486 -11.21 43.53 -9.35
N GLY A 487 -11.83 43.25 -10.50
CA GLY A 487 -13.09 42.52 -10.63
C GLY A 487 -12.89 41.00 -10.68
N ARG A 488 -13.94 40.26 -10.31
CA ARG A 488 -14.07 38.81 -10.54
C ARG A 488 -15.23 38.47 -11.48
N ASP A 489 -15.79 39.48 -12.14
CA ASP A 489 -16.95 39.31 -13.00
C ASP A 489 -16.55 38.71 -14.34
N CYS A 490 -17.21 37.61 -14.71
CA CYS A 490 -17.16 37.06 -16.05
C CYS A 490 -18.47 37.35 -16.77
N ARG A 491 -18.36 37.78 -18.03
CA ARG A 491 -19.48 37.94 -18.97
C ARG A 491 -19.53 36.71 -19.87
N VAL A 492 -20.75 36.23 -20.06
CA VAL A 492 -21.08 34.96 -20.71
C VAL A 492 -22.23 35.15 -21.71
N ASN A 493 -22.18 34.45 -22.83
CA ASN A 493 -23.19 34.56 -23.89
C ASN A 493 -24.28 33.49 -23.73
N LYS A 494 -25.35 33.85 -23.01
CA LYS A 494 -26.45 32.94 -22.66
C LYS A 494 -27.28 32.39 -23.83
N SER A 495 -27.01 32.80 -25.07
CA SER A 495 -27.79 32.38 -26.24
C SER A 495 -27.71 30.89 -26.57
N ARG A 496 -26.60 30.22 -26.21
CA ARG A 496 -26.32 28.81 -26.61
C ARG A 496 -26.50 27.78 -25.49
N TYR A 497 -27.07 28.15 -24.35
CA TYR A 497 -27.08 27.31 -23.14
C TYR A 497 -27.82 25.97 -23.31
N ASN A 498 -28.78 25.91 -24.23
CA ASN A 498 -29.53 24.70 -24.54
C ASN A 498 -28.85 23.80 -25.59
N GLU A 499 -27.69 24.19 -26.12
CA GLU A 499 -26.94 23.39 -27.10
C GLU A 499 -25.97 22.43 -26.40
N THR A 500 -25.74 21.26 -27.02
CA THR A 500 -24.82 20.24 -26.50
C THR A 500 -23.69 19.99 -27.49
N MET A 501 -22.46 20.12 -27.02
CA MET A 501 -21.27 19.70 -27.76
C MET A 501 -21.06 18.20 -27.57
N TYR A 502 -20.90 17.47 -28.68
CA TYR A 502 -20.58 16.04 -28.64
C TYR A 502 -19.19 15.77 -29.21
N LEU A 503 -18.46 14.87 -28.56
CA LEU A 503 -17.14 14.40 -28.95
C LEU A 503 -17.21 12.98 -29.54
N LYS A 504 -16.33 12.69 -30.50
CA LYS A 504 -16.22 11.39 -31.15
C LYS A 504 -15.47 10.40 -30.24
N ALA A 505 -16.13 9.30 -29.88
CA ALA A 505 -15.54 8.22 -29.10
C ALA A 505 -14.23 7.67 -29.71
N PRO A 506 -13.20 7.38 -28.89
CA PRO A 506 -12.06 6.58 -29.32
C PRO A 506 -12.50 5.14 -29.59
N PHE A 507 -11.83 4.46 -30.51
CA PHE A 507 -12.12 3.05 -30.83
C PHE A 507 -11.54 2.14 -29.73
N ILE A 508 -12.40 1.40 -29.05
CA ILE A 508 -12.01 0.50 -27.95
C ILE A 508 -12.17 -0.95 -28.42
N ASN A 509 -11.07 -1.70 -28.45
CA ASN A 509 -11.11 -3.14 -28.68
C ASN A 509 -11.64 -3.86 -27.42
N SER A 510 -12.96 -4.04 -27.28
CA SER A 510 -13.51 -4.88 -26.22
C SER A 510 -13.18 -6.35 -26.50
N HIS A 511 -12.29 -6.94 -25.69
CA HIS A 511 -12.02 -8.38 -25.77
C HIS A 511 -13.21 -9.18 -25.20
N GLY A 512 -14.15 -9.54 -26.07
CA GLY A 512 -15.08 -10.66 -25.83
C GLY A 512 -16.47 -10.32 -25.33
N THR A 513 -16.87 -9.04 -25.24
CA THR A 513 -18.29 -8.66 -25.05
C THR A 513 -18.80 -7.83 -26.21
N ASN A 514 -19.90 -8.30 -26.82
CA ASN A 514 -20.73 -7.55 -27.76
C ASN A 514 -21.53 -6.44 -27.03
N SER A 515 -20.83 -5.57 -26.30
CA SER A 515 -21.42 -4.39 -25.68
C SER A 515 -21.36 -3.22 -26.67
N SER A 516 -22.52 -2.62 -26.91
CA SER A 516 -22.74 -1.51 -27.86
C SER A 516 -22.08 -0.21 -27.40
N MET A 517 -20.74 -0.13 -27.42
CA MET A 517 -20.00 1.11 -27.15
C MET A 517 -19.82 2.02 -28.38
N ASP A 518 -19.89 1.49 -29.61
CA ASP A 518 -19.83 2.29 -30.85
C ASP A 518 -20.92 3.39 -30.94
N ASN A 519 -22.00 3.25 -30.16
CA ASN A 519 -23.11 4.22 -30.10
C ASN A 519 -23.09 5.13 -28.85
N LYS A 520 -22.08 5.03 -27.95
CA LYS A 520 -22.01 5.93 -26.79
C LYS A 520 -21.50 7.31 -27.22
N GLN A 521 -22.43 8.26 -27.28
CA GLN A 521 -22.11 9.67 -27.49
C GLN A 521 -21.59 10.28 -26.19
N PHE A 522 -20.43 10.94 -26.26
CA PHE A 522 -19.88 11.73 -25.16
C PHE A 522 -20.19 13.20 -25.40
N GLY A 523 -20.67 13.94 -24.40
CA GLY A 523 -21.04 15.34 -24.61
C GLY A 523 -21.36 16.14 -23.35
N ILE A 524 -21.46 17.45 -23.53
CA ILE A 524 -21.66 18.44 -22.47
C ILE A 524 -22.40 19.65 -23.03
N ASP A 525 -23.35 20.20 -22.28
CA ASP A 525 -24.05 21.42 -22.64
C ASP A 525 -23.16 22.66 -22.49
N TYR A 526 -23.34 23.67 -23.35
CA TYR A 526 -22.50 24.88 -23.32
C TYR A 526 -22.57 25.66 -21.99
N GLN A 527 -23.69 25.60 -21.25
CA GLN A 527 -23.80 26.25 -19.95
C GLN A 527 -22.85 25.60 -18.92
N SER A 528 -22.74 24.27 -18.90
CA SER A 528 -21.78 23.54 -18.07
C SER A 528 -20.33 23.86 -18.44
N ILE A 529 -20.00 23.97 -19.74
CA ILE A 529 -18.62 24.34 -20.17
C ILE A 529 -18.29 25.78 -19.74
N GLU A 530 -19.19 26.74 -19.96
CA GLU A 530 -18.96 28.14 -19.56
C GLU A 530 -18.87 28.30 -18.03
N THR A 531 -19.69 27.57 -17.26
CA THR A 531 -19.61 27.57 -15.79
C THR A 531 -18.28 26.99 -15.31
N MET A 532 -17.80 25.91 -15.94
CA MET A 532 -16.46 25.36 -15.67
C MET A 532 -15.37 26.40 -15.96
N GLY A 533 -15.46 27.09 -17.10
CA GLY A 533 -14.55 28.15 -17.51
C GLY A 533 -14.52 29.31 -16.51
N GLU A 534 -15.70 29.81 -16.10
CA GLU A 534 -15.87 30.89 -15.12
C GLU A 534 -15.24 30.51 -13.77
N ASP A 535 -15.60 29.36 -13.21
CA ASP A 535 -15.16 28.97 -11.87
C ASP A 535 -13.67 28.64 -11.80
N MET A 536 -13.12 28.04 -12.86
CA MET A 536 -11.68 27.85 -13.00
C MET A 536 -10.97 29.20 -13.16
N ALA A 537 -11.44 30.09 -14.03
CA ALA A 537 -10.84 31.42 -14.23
C ALA A 537 -10.86 32.26 -12.93
N VAL A 538 -11.97 32.29 -12.19
CA VAL A 538 -12.07 33.04 -10.93
C VAL A 538 -11.21 32.45 -9.80
N SER A 539 -10.76 31.21 -9.93
CA SER A 539 -10.02 30.49 -8.87
C SER A 539 -8.54 30.28 -9.14
N LEU A 540 -8.16 30.14 -10.40
CA LEU A 540 -6.79 29.99 -10.85
C LEU A 540 -6.10 31.35 -11.03
N GLN A 541 -6.83 32.39 -11.44
CA GLN A 541 -6.22 33.69 -11.69
C GLN A 541 -5.74 34.39 -10.42
N GLY A 542 -4.61 35.08 -10.56
CA GLY A 542 -4.06 35.95 -9.52
C GLY A 542 -2.62 36.35 -9.78
N TYR A 543 -2.08 37.15 -8.86
CA TYR A 543 -0.67 37.56 -8.81
C TYR A 543 -0.08 37.18 -7.46
N THR A 544 1.12 36.61 -7.44
CA THR A 544 1.89 36.39 -6.21
C THR A 544 3.32 36.82 -6.43
N GLY A 545 3.89 37.56 -5.48
CA GLY A 545 5.29 37.95 -5.53
C GLY A 545 5.86 38.35 -4.18
N ARG A 546 7.17 38.29 -4.07
CA ARG A 546 7.93 38.81 -2.92
C ARG A 546 8.35 40.25 -3.18
N TYR A 547 8.14 41.11 -2.19
CA TYR A 547 8.70 42.45 -2.12
C TYR A 547 9.81 42.49 -1.06
N TYR A 548 10.68 43.50 -1.16
CA TYR A 548 11.72 43.78 -0.18
C TYR A 548 11.77 45.29 0.07
N ASN A 549 11.60 45.68 1.33
CA ASN A 549 11.72 47.06 1.77
C ASN A 549 13.13 47.29 2.36
N PRO A 550 14.02 48.02 1.66
CA PRO A 550 15.38 48.26 2.13
C PRO A 550 15.45 49.21 3.34
N GLN A 551 14.42 50.05 3.57
CA GLN A 551 14.41 50.97 4.72
C GLN A 551 14.08 50.25 6.04
N ALA A 552 13.32 49.16 5.98
CA ALA A 552 12.93 48.36 7.13
C ALA A 552 13.70 47.04 7.27
N ASP A 553 14.63 46.76 6.35
CA ASP A 553 15.27 45.45 6.09
C ASP A 553 14.29 44.26 6.18
N HIS A 554 13.12 44.41 5.56
CA HIS A 554 12.01 43.47 5.68
C HIS A 554 11.50 43.01 4.31
N SER A 555 11.40 41.69 4.14
CA SER A 555 10.77 41.04 2.99
C SER A 555 9.36 40.56 3.35
N GLY A 556 8.46 40.57 2.37
CA GLY A 556 7.14 40.00 2.51
C GLY A 556 6.67 39.36 1.21
N THR A 557 5.59 38.57 1.27
CA THR A 557 4.93 38.00 0.10
C THR A 557 3.54 38.60 -0.01
N ILE A 558 3.20 39.14 -1.17
CA ILE A 558 1.83 39.56 -1.49
C ILE A 558 1.18 38.47 -2.36
N ASN A 559 -0.07 38.13 -2.04
CA ASN A 559 -0.92 37.28 -2.86
C ASN A 559 -2.22 38.01 -3.18
N LEU A 560 -2.45 38.28 -4.46
CA LEU A 560 -3.66 38.85 -5.04
C LEU A 560 -4.32 37.75 -5.88
N GLY A 561 -4.90 36.76 -5.21
CA GLY A 561 -5.47 35.55 -5.81
C GLY A 561 -6.14 34.68 -4.74
N LYS A 562 -6.63 33.49 -5.11
CA LYS A 562 -7.02 32.47 -4.14
C LYS A 562 -5.80 31.65 -3.67
N GLU A 563 -6.00 30.76 -2.69
CA GLU A 563 -4.98 29.83 -2.18
C GLU A 563 -4.27 29.03 -3.27
N PHE A 564 -4.95 28.65 -4.36
CA PHE A 564 -4.35 27.89 -5.45
C PHE A 564 -3.17 28.64 -6.12
N GLN A 565 -3.30 29.96 -6.27
CA GLN A 565 -2.22 30.79 -6.83
C GLN A 565 -1.00 30.84 -5.89
N TYR A 566 -1.22 30.78 -4.57
CA TYR A 566 -0.14 30.67 -3.59
C TYR A 566 0.59 29.32 -3.70
N HIS A 567 -0.12 28.21 -3.88
CA HIS A 567 0.50 26.89 -4.10
C HIS A 567 1.34 26.82 -5.40
N ILE A 568 0.85 27.37 -6.52
CA ILE A 568 1.67 27.50 -7.75
C ILE A 568 2.98 28.23 -7.44
N TYR A 569 2.90 29.31 -6.66
CA TYR A 569 4.05 30.14 -6.30
C TYR A 569 5.03 29.42 -5.35
N THR A 570 4.57 28.88 -4.23
CA THR A 570 5.47 28.31 -3.19
C THR A 570 5.99 26.92 -3.53
N ASP A 571 5.18 26.08 -4.16
CA ASP A 571 5.43 24.64 -4.21
C ASP A 571 5.98 24.22 -5.59
N ALA A 572 5.54 24.91 -6.65
CA ALA A 572 5.95 24.64 -8.03
C ALA A 572 6.97 25.65 -8.59
N LEU A 573 6.75 26.97 -8.48
CA LEU A 573 7.65 27.96 -9.08
C LEU A 573 8.91 28.26 -8.26
N PHE A 574 8.74 28.51 -6.95
CA PHE A 574 9.80 29.02 -6.07
C PHE A 574 10.06 28.14 -4.84
N SER A 575 9.74 26.84 -4.91
CA SER A 575 10.20 25.83 -3.93
C SER A 575 11.73 25.66 -4.03
N LYS A 576 12.36 25.16 -2.95
CA LYS A 576 13.83 25.06 -2.86
C LYS A 576 14.41 24.22 -3.99
N GLU A 577 13.71 23.15 -4.33
CA GLU A 577 14.02 22.18 -5.37
C GLU A 577 13.88 22.83 -6.77
N SER A 578 12.78 23.54 -7.01
CA SER A 578 12.53 24.31 -8.24
C SER A 578 13.54 25.43 -8.50
N LEU A 579 14.05 26.09 -7.45
CA LEU A 579 15.07 27.13 -7.58
C LEU A 579 16.44 26.57 -8.01
N GLY A 580 16.75 25.32 -7.66
CA GLY A 580 18.00 24.65 -8.05
C GLY A 580 17.97 24.03 -9.45
N ASN A 581 16.80 23.62 -9.95
CA ASN A 581 16.68 22.82 -11.17
C ASN A 581 15.51 23.27 -12.07
N LYS A 582 15.85 23.85 -13.23
CA LYS A 582 14.86 24.34 -14.21
C LYS A 582 13.90 23.23 -14.68
N SER A 583 14.42 22.05 -15.01
CA SER A 583 13.61 20.94 -15.55
C SER A 583 12.61 20.43 -14.50
N GLU A 584 13.00 20.45 -13.22
CA GLU A 584 12.14 20.04 -12.12
C GLU A 584 11.02 21.07 -11.87
N ARG A 585 11.36 22.37 -11.85
CA ARG A 585 10.37 23.44 -11.79
C ARG A 585 9.38 23.38 -12.95
N ASP A 586 9.89 23.23 -14.19
CA ASP A 586 9.06 23.16 -15.40
C ASP A 586 8.11 21.93 -15.33
N ASN A 587 8.56 20.79 -14.79
CA ASN A 587 7.73 19.60 -14.52
C ASN A 587 6.70 19.85 -13.41
N ARG A 588 7.09 20.45 -12.27
CA ARG A 588 6.18 20.74 -11.14
C ARG A 588 5.06 21.68 -11.57
N VAL A 589 5.39 22.74 -12.31
CA VAL A 589 4.39 23.65 -12.91
C VAL A 589 3.42 22.89 -13.82
N LEU A 590 3.92 22.01 -14.70
CA LEU A 590 3.05 21.17 -15.54
C LEU A 590 2.16 20.23 -14.72
N ASN A 591 2.71 19.62 -13.67
CA ASN A 591 1.99 18.67 -12.81
C ASN A 591 0.88 19.35 -12.00
N VAL A 592 1.08 20.57 -11.48
CA VAL A 592 0.01 21.35 -10.80
C VAL A 592 -1.24 21.46 -11.70
N PHE A 593 -1.07 21.90 -12.95
CA PHE A 593 -2.21 22.06 -13.87
C PHE A 593 -2.72 20.72 -14.42
N THR A 594 -1.87 19.70 -14.51
CA THR A 594 -2.28 18.33 -14.86
C THR A 594 -3.11 17.70 -13.75
N ASN A 595 -2.80 17.97 -12.48
CA ASN A 595 -3.59 17.56 -11.32
C ASN A 595 -4.98 18.19 -11.36
N VAL A 596 -5.09 19.49 -11.69
CA VAL A 596 -6.38 20.16 -11.89
C VAL A 596 -7.20 19.47 -12.98
N ALA A 597 -6.61 19.20 -14.15
CA ALA A 597 -7.29 18.51 -15.24
C ALA A 597 -7.72 17.07 -14.86
N THR A 598 -6.86 16.34 -14.15
CA THR A 598 -7.13 14.97 -13.70
C THR A 598 -8.28 14.92 -12.70
N VAL A 599 -8.25 15.77 -11.67
CA VAL A 599 -9.28 15.77 -10.62
C VAL A 599 -10.61 16.38 -11.10
N LEU A 600 -10.60 17.26 -12.12
CA LEU A 600 -11.83 17.66 -12.82
C LEU A 600 -12.43 16.56 -13.70
N SER A 601 -11.68 15.50 -14.00
CA SER A 601 -12.12 14.37 -14.85
C SER A 601 -12.60 13.16 -14.04
N SER A 602 -12.36 13.14 -12.72
CA SER A 602 -12.71 12.06 -11.78
C SER A 602 -13.91 12.40 -10.89
#